data_AF-A0A7G9YXQ6-F1
#
_entry.id   AF-A0A7G9YXQ6-F1
#
_cell.length_a   1.000
_cell.length_b   1.000
_cell.length_c   1.000
_cell.angle_alpha   90.00
_cell.angle_beta   90.00
_cell.angle_gamma   90.00
#
_symmetry.space_group_name_H-M   'P 1'
#
loop_
_entity.id
_entity.type
_entity.pdbx_description
1 polymer ?
#
loop_
_entity_poly.entity_id
_entity_poly.type
_entity_poly.pdbx_seq_one_letter_code
_entity_poly.pdbx_strand_id
1 'polypeptide(L)' 'MKAPDKILELLQDSQWHLMDEIKAKFYFLSEDKLKEVIRFLEEQQLIKLDRNKRRAKISSSGLKFLELPPIKNF' A
#
# COMPACT_ATOMS: atom_id res chain seq x y z
N MET A 1 -14.04 0.94 1.78
CA MET A 1 -12.69 0.42 1.49
C MET A 1 -11.76 0.84 2.61
N LYS A 2 -10.96 -0.09 3.15
CA LYS A 2 -10.09 0.16 4.31
C LYS A 2 -8.79 0.84 3.84
N ALA A 3 -8.01 1.38 4.77
CA ALA A 3 -6.75 2.05 4.45
C ALA A 3 -5.75 1.21 3.62
N PRO A 4 -5.57 -0.12 3.88
CA PRO A 4 -4.68 -0.95 3.08
C PRO A 4 -5.09 -1.01 1.59
N ASP A 5 -6.38 -1.20 1.31
CA ASP A 5 -6.92 -1.29 -0.05
C ASP A 5 -6.61 -0.01 -0.85
N LYS A 6 -6.88 1.15 -0.24
CA LYS A 6 -6.65 2.46 -0.87
C LYS A 6 -5.15 2.74 -1.12
N ILE A 7 -4.27 2.24 -0.24
CA ILE A 7 -2.82 2.39 -0.44
C ILE A 7 -2.36 1.52 -1.62
N LEU A 8 -2.89 0.30 -1.77
CA LEU A 8 -2.61 -0.52 -2.94
C LEU A 8 -3.10 0.13 -4.23
N GLU A 9 -4.31 0.68 -4.23
CA GLU A 9 -4.85 1.43 -5.37
C GLU A 9 -4.00 2.65 -5.73
N LEU A 10 -3.46 3.38 -4.74
CA LEU A 10 -2.54 4.49 -5.00
C LEU A 10 -1.27 4.01 -5.74
N LEU A 11 -0.78 2.83 -5.40
CA LEU A 11 0.44 2.25 -5.95
C LEU A 11 0.22 1.43 -7.24
N GLN A 12 -1.01 1.37 -7.77
CA GLN A 12 -1.39 0.50 -8.89
C GLN A 12 -0.61 0.79 -10.20
N ASP A 13 -0.10 2.03 -10.34
CA ASP A 13 0.72 2.45 -11.49
C ASP A 13 2.10 1.76 -11.56
N SER A 14 2.42 0.94 -10.57
CA SER A 14 3.68 0.21 -10.46
C SER A 14 4.90 1.12 -10.47
N GLN A 15 4.75 2.39 -10.10
CA GLN A 15 5.84 3.32 -9.90
C GLN A 15 6.27 3.34 -8.43
N TRP A 16 7.42 3.96 -8.18
CA TRP A 16 7.88 4.22 -6.82
C TRP A 16 7.28 5.54 -6.33
N HIS A 17 6.62 5.50 -5.17
CA HIS A 17 6.03 6.67 -4.51
C HIS A 17 6.73 6.94 -3.20
N LEU A 18 7.03 8.20 -2.89
CA LEU A 18 7.66 8.59 -1.63
C LEU A 18 6.68 8.40 -0.47
N MET A 19 7.19 8.01 0.70
CA MET A 19 6.37 7.86 1.92
C MET A 19 5.67 9.16 2.29
N ASP A 20 6.31 10.30 2.04
CA ASP A 20 5.75 11.62 2.32
C ASP A 20 4.57 11.95 1.39
N GLU A 21 4.60 11.50 0.13
CA GLU A 21 3.49 11.63 -0.83
C GLU A 21 2.30 10.76 -0.42
N ILE A 22 2.57 9.51 -0.03
CA ILE A 22 1.54 8.61 0.51
C ILE A 22 0.93 9.23 1.76
N LYS A 23 1.75 9.72 2.70
CA LYS A 23 1.27 10.39 3.92
C LYS A 23 0.37 11.59 3.62
N ALA A 24 0.70 12.40 2.61
CA ALA A 24 -0.14 13.53 2.20
C ALA A 24 -1.52 13.09 1.69
N LYS A 25 -1.60 11.97 0.97
CA LYS A 25 -2.88 11.38 0.50
C LYS A 25 -3.69 10.76 1.65
N PHE A 26 -3.01 10.27 2.68
CA PHE A 26 -3.60 9.65 3.87
C PHE A 26 -3.45 10.51 5.12
N TYR A 27 -3.68 11.83 5.00
CA TYR A 27 -3.51 12.80 6.09
C TYR A 27 -4.34 12.47 7.35
N PHE A 28 -5.44 11.73 7.18
CA PHE A 28 -6.32 11.29 8.26
C PHE A 28 -5.74 10.15 9.12
N LEU A 29 -4.69 9.46 8.65
CA LEU A 29 -3.97 8.46 9.45
C LEU A 29 -2.90 9.16 10.26
N SER A 30 -2.62 8.72 11.49
CA SER A 30 -1.40 9.10 12.20
C SER A 30 -0.17 8.53 11.48
N GLU A 31 1.02 9.07 11.76
CA GLU A 31 2.26 8.53 11.17
C GLU A 31 2.49 7.07 11.57
N ASP A 32 2.27 6.73 12.84
CA ASP A 32 2.38 5.36 13.33
C ASP A 32 1.37 4.43 12.66
N LYS A 33 0.13 4.89 12.47
CA LYS A 33 -0.88 4.07 11.80
C LYS A 33 -0.55 3.81 10.34
N LEU A 34 -0.01 4.82 9.65
CA LEU A 34 0.47 4.64 8.28
C LEU A 34 1.64 3.64 8.23
N LYS A 35 2.61 3.75 9.16
CA LYS A 35 3.72 2.80 9.26
C LYS A 35 3.25 1.36 9.51
N GLU A 36 2.27 1.16 10.39
CA GLU A 36 1.66 -0.15 10.62
C GLU A 36 1.04 -0.74 9.35
N VAL A 37 0.25 0.07 8.62
CA VAL A 37 -0.40 -0.38 7.39
C VAL A 37 0.63 -0.71 6.30
N ILE A 38 1.64 0.16 6.13
CA ILE A 38 2.72 -0.06 5.17
C ILE A 38 3.51 -1.33 5.51
N ARG A 39 3.84 -1.54 6.78
CA ARG A 39 4.50 -2.75 7.26
C ARG A 39 3.65 -3.99 7.02
N PHE A 40 2.36 -3.94 7.32
CA PHE A 40 1.44 -5.04 7.04
C PHE A 40 1.43 -5.41 5.55
N LEU A 41 1.34 -4.42 4.66
CA LEU A 41 1.37 -4.65 3.21
C LEU A 41 2.71 -5.24 2.73
N GLU A 42 3.82 -4.83 3.33
CA GLU A 42 5.15 -5.41 3.06
C GLU A 42 5.23 -6.87 3.53
N GLU A 43 4.75 -7.17 4.74
CA GLU A 43 4.73 -8.53 5.31
C GLU A 43 3.87 -9.49 4.47
N GLN A 44 2.76 -9.01 3.91
CA GLN A 44 1.93 -9.76 2.96
C GLN A 44 2.54 -9.84 1.55
N GLN A 45 3.74 -9.30 1.34
CA GLN A 45 4.43 -9.22 0.05
C GLN A 45 3.63 -8.49 -1.04
N LEU A 46 2.68 -7.62 -0.67
CA LEU A 46 1.85 -6.87 -1.62
C LEU A 46 2.56 -5.60 -2.12
N ILE A 47 3.54 -5.10 -1.36
CA ILE A 47 4.39 -3.97 -1.76
C ILE A 47 5.87 -4.30 -1.55
N LYS A 48 6.74 -3.48 -2.13
CA LYS A 48 8.18 -3.44 -1.87
C LYS A 48 8.53 -2.10 -1.23
N LEU A 49 9.37 -2.11 -0.20
CA LEU A 49 9.89 -0.90 0.43
C LEU A 49 11.37 -0.70 0.12
N ASP A 50 11.71 0.55 -0.21
CA ASP A 50 13.08 1.04 -0.23
C ASP A 50 13.22 1.97 0.97
N ARG A 51 13.73 1.42 2.08
CA ARG A 51 13.87 2.15 3.36
C ARG A 51 14.90 3.29 3.26
N ASN A 52 15.92 3.14 2.42
CA ASN A 52 16.96 4.15 2.22
C ASN A 52 16.39 5.40 1.52
N LYS A 53 15.56 5.21 0.49
CA LYS A 53 14.93 6.31 -0.25
C LYS A 53 13.52 6.64 0.22
N ARG A 54 13.07 6.02 1.31
CA ARG A 54 11.73 6.19 1.92
C ARG A 54 10.63 6.16 0.87
N ARG A 55 10.54 5.07 0.09
CA ARG A 55 9.55 4.92 -0.99
C ARG A 55 9.00 3.49 -1.08
N ALA A 56 7.79 3.37 -1.60
CA ALA A 56 7.09 2.11 -1.81
C ALA A 56 6.66 1.95 -3.26
N LYS A 57 6.52 0.70 -3.68
CA LYS A 57 5.98 0.31 -4.98
C LYS A 57 5.16 -0.95 -4.79
N ILE A 58 4.05 -1.10 -5.52
CA ILE A 58 3.28 -2.34 -5.51
C ILE A 58 4.12 -3.51 -6.05
N SER A 59 3.97 -4.68 -5.47
CA SER A 59 4.59 -5.90 -5.97
C SER A 59 3.72 -6.54 -7.05
N SER A 60 4.25 -7.54 -7.76
CA SER A 60 3.46 -8.36 -8.68
C SER A 60 2.31 -9.10 -7.97
N SER A 61 2.50 -9.49 -6.71
CA SER A 61 1.45 -10.11 -5.89
C SER A 61 0.37 -9.09 -5.49
N GLY A 62 0.77 -7.86 -5.18
CA GLY A 62 -0.17 -6.76 -4.90
C GLY A 62 -1.04 -6.40 -6.09
N LEU A 63 -0.48 -6.36 -7.29
CA LEU A 63 -1.26 -6.14 -8.52
C LEU A 63 -2.29 -7.24 -8.73
N LYS A 64 -1.87 -8.50 -8.63
CA LYS A 64 -2.79 -9.64 -8.74
C LYS A 64 -3.90 -9.57 -7.69
N PHE A 65 -3.59 -9.13 -6.48
CA PHE A 65 -4.58 -8.94 -5.42
C PHE A 65 -5.64 -7.90 -5.78
N LEU A 66 -5.26 -6.79 -6.42
CA LEU A 66 -6.21 -5.76 -6.88
C LEU A 66 -7.14 -6.25 -8.01
N GLU A 67 -6.69 -7.22 -8.81
CA GLU A 67 -7.48 -7.83 -9.89
C GLU A 67 -8.49 -8.87 -9.38
N LEU A 68 -8.37 -9.31 -8.12
CA LEU A 68 -9.30 -10.30 -7.55
C LEU A 68 -10.67 -9.66 -7.30
N PRO A 69 -11.77 -10.35 -7.67
CA PRO A 69 -13.10 -9.89 -7.29
C PRO A 69 -13.22 -9.83 -5.76
N PRO A 70 -13.94 -8.84 -5.20
CA PRO A 70 -14.16 -8.78 -3.76
C PRO A 70 -14.83 -10.08 -3.31
N ILE A 71 -14.27 -10.71 -2.27
CA ILE A 71 -14.79 -11.96 -1.73
C ILE A 71 -16.26 -11.73 -1.37
N LYS A 72 -17.18 -12.29 -2.16
CA LYS A 72 -18.60 -12.39 -1.79
C LYS A 72 -18.67 -13.48 -0.73
N ASN A 73 -18.99 -13.10 0.50
CA ASN A 73 -19.24 -14.04 1.58
C ASN A 73 -20.31 -15.05 1.12
N PHE A 74 -20.03 -16.35 1.28
CA PHE A 74 -21.00 -17.44 1.18
C PHE A 74 -21.81 -17.54 2.46
#